data_AF-A0A193SIF3-F1
#
_entry.id   AF-A0A193SIF3-F1
#
_cell.length_a   1.000
_cell.length_b   1.000
_cell.length_c   1.000
_cell.angle_alpha   90.00
_cell.angle_beta   90.00
_cell.angle_gamma   90.00
#
_symmetry.space_group_name_H-M   'P 1'
#
loop_
_entity.id
_entity.type
_entity.pdbx_description
1 polymer ?
#
loop_
_entity_poly.entity_id
_entity_poly.type
_entity_poly.pdbx_seq_one_letter_code
_entity_poly.pdbx_strand_id
1 'polypeptide(L)' 'MLKIVPDPPLFTVSANVSQEDALMHASDLLRCAATSACEFSDSMTGTQRDMTLSIMHLVEMAKVMVDRTIDNLQTE' A
#
# COMPACT_ATOMS: atom_id res chain seq x y z
N MET A 1 -14.49 -29.78 15.12
CA MET A 1 -13.42 -28.80 14.83
C MET A 1 -13.77 -28.08 13.55
N LEU A 2 -14.09 -26.78 13.61
CA LEU A 2 -14.33 -25.95 12.43
C LEU A 2 -12.97 -25.68 11.77
N LYS A 3 -12.77 -26.21 10.56
CA LYS A 3 -11.59 -25.91 9.74
C LYS A 3 -11.76 -24.47 9.25
N ILE A 4 -11.03 -23.54 9.84
CA ILE A 4 -10.91 -22.17 9.30
C ILE A 4 -10.14 -22.32 7.99
N VAL A 5 -10.87 -22.34 6.88
CA VAL A 5 -10.28 -22.16 5.56
C VAL A 5 -10.11 -20.64 5.42
N PRO A 6 -8.88 -20.13 5.26
CA PRO A 6 -8.70 -18.71 4.98
C PRO A 6 -9.44 -18.39 3.69
N ASP A 7 -10.22 -17.30 3.69
CA ASP A 7 -10.83 -16.82 2.46
C ASP A 7 -9.72 -16.60 1.42
N PRO A 8 -9.95 -17.00 0.15
CA PRO A 8 -9.01 -16.73 -0.92
C PRO A 8 -8.64 -15.24 -0.93
N PRO A 9 -7.37 -14.89 -1.15
CA PRO A 9 -6.97 -13.49 -1.22
C PRO A 9 -7.84 -12.77 -2.25
N LEU A 10 -8.43 -11.63 -1.87
CA LEU A 10 -9.24 -10.81 -2.77
C LEU A 10 -8.43 -10.28 -3.97
N PHE A 11 -7.10 -10.26 -3.84
CA PHE A 11 -6.16 -9.90 -4.87
C PHE A 11 -4.97 -10.87 -4.84
N THR A 12 -4.65 -11.47 -5.98
CA THR A 12 -3.44 -12.26 -6.18
C THR A 12 -2.64 -11.68 -7.34
N VAL A 13 -1.34 -11.48 -7.13
CA VAL A 13 -0.42 -11.11 -8.20
C VAL A 13 -0.24 -12.34 -9.09
N SER A 14 -0.29 -12.16 -10.41
CA SER A 14 -0.03 -13.24 -11.37
C SER A 14 1.35 -13.84 -11.12
N ALA A 15 1.46 -15.17 -11.18
CA ALA A 15 2.72 -15.89 -10.95
C ALA A 15 3.83 -15.52 -11.97
N ASN A 16 3.47 -14.84 -13.05
CA ASN A 16 4.39 -14.42 -14.11
C ASN A 16 4.97 -13.01 -13.89
N VAL A 17 4.55 -12.30 -12.85
CA VAL A 17 5.05 -10.95 -12.53
C VAL A 17 6.37 -11.09 -11.79
N SER A 18 7.40 -10.36 -12.24
CA SER A 18 8.69 -10.35 -11.55
C SER A 18 8.56 -9.72 -10.16
N GLN A 19 9.49 -10.02 -9.26
CA GLN A 19 9.48 -9.41 -7.93
C GLN A 19 9.61 -7.88 -8.01
N GLU A 20 10.43 -7.38 -8.95
CA GLU A 20 10.59 -5.93 -9.19
C GLU A 20 9.28 -5.30 -9.69
N ASP A 21 8.63 -5.90 -10.69
CA ASP A 21 7.34 -5.42 -11.20
C ASP A 21 6.25 -5.43 -10.12
N ALA A 22 6.22 -6.47 -9.28
CA ALA A 22 5.28 -6.56 -8.16
C ALA A 22 5.51 -5.43 -7.14
N LEU A 23 6.78 -5.09 -6.85
CA LEU A 23 7.12 -3.98 -5.96
C LEU A 23 6.81 -2.62 -6.59
N MET A 24 7.04 -2.44 -7.89
CA MET A 24 6.63 -1.24 -8.62
C MET A 24 5.11 -1.04 -8.54
N HIS A 25 4.34 -2.10 -8.79
CA HIS A 25 2.88 -2.07 -8.63
C HIS A 25 2.46 -1.75 -7.19
N ALA A 26 3.12 -2.32 -6.19
CA ALA A 26 2.85 -1.99 -4.79
C ALA A 26 3.14 -0.50 -4.49
N SER A 27 4.23 0.04 -5.02
CA SER A 27 4.57 1.47 -4.88
C SER A 27 3.51 2.38 -5.50
N ASP A 28 3.01 2.05 -6.69
CA ASP A 28 1.94 2.78 -7.36
C ASP A 28 0.61 2.70 -6.58
N LEU A 29 0.27 1.53 -6.05
CA LEU A 29 -0.91 1.35 -5.21
C LEU A 29 -0.83 2.18 -3.92
N LEU A 30 0.33 2.21 -3.27
CA LEU A 30 0.56 3.03 -2.08
C LEU A 30 0.46 4.52 -2.40
N ARG A 31 1.02 4.98 -3.52
CA ARG A 31 0.83 6.35 -4.00
C ARG A 31 -0.64 6.67 -4.24
N CYS A 32 -1.39 5.78 -4.87
CA CYS A 32 -2.82 5.94 -5.10
C CYS A 32 -3.60 6.05 -3.77
N ALA A 33 -3.28 5.19 -2.80
CA ALA A 33 -3.88 5.23 -1.47
C ALA A 33 -3.57 6.56 -0.75
N ALA A 34 -2.34 7.06 -0.82
CA ALA A 34 -1.94 8.33 -0.24
C ALA A 34 -2.72 9.51 -0.86
N THR A 35 -2.82 9.57 -2.19
CA THR A 35 -3.61 10.59 -2.89
C THR A 35 -5.08 10.52 -2.48
N SER A 36 -5.67 9.31 -2.47
CA SER A 36 -7.07 9.11 -2.11
C SER A 36 -7.35 9.54 -0.67
N ALA A 37 -6.44 9.23 0.26
CA ALA A 37 -6.56 9.64 1.65
C ALA A 37 -6.39 11.17 1.80
N CYS A 38 -5.49 11.80 1.02
CA CYS A 38 -5.34 13.26 1.00
C CYS A 38 -6.64 13.94 0.56
N GLU A 39 -7.19 13.53 -0.59
CA GLU A 39 -8.44 14.05 -1.13
C GLU A 39 -9.61 13.82 -0.17
N PHE A 40 -9.66 12.64 0.48
CA PHE A 40 -10.67 12.36 1.49
C PHE A 40 -10.52 13.30 2.70
N SER A 41 -9.28 13.54 3.15
CA SER A 41 -8.99 14.38 4.32
C SER A 41 -9.44 15.83 4.15
N ASP A 42 -9.45 16.35 2.92
CA ASP A 42 -9.83 17.73 2.59
C ASP A 42 -11.32 18.00 2.86
N SER A 43 -12.15 16.94 2.78
CA SER A 43 -13.58 17.01 3.10
C SER A 43 -13.89 16.76 4.59
N MET A 44 -12.87 16.48 5.41
CA MET A 44 -13.02 16.05 6.81
C MET A 44 -12.50 17.09 7.80
N THR A 45 -13.05 17.06 9.02
CA THR A 45 -12.63 17.94 10.12
C THR A 45 -12.56 17.19 11.45
N GLY A 46 -11.85 17.76 12.44
CA GLY A 46 -11.67 17.16 13.76
C GLY A 46 -11.03 15.77 13.71
N THR A 47 -11.48 14.87 14.57
CA THR A 47 -10.92 13.52 14.74
C THR A 47 -10.89 12.70 13.46
N GLN A 48 -11.84 12.89 12.54
CA GLN A 48 -11.85 12.15 11.28
C GLN A 48 -10.70 12.57 10.37
N ARG A 49 -10.39 13.88 10.32
CA ARG A 49 -9.22 14.39 9.60
C ARG A 49 -7.92 13.87 10.23
N ASP A 50 -7.82 13.87 11.56
CA ASP A 50 -6.65 13.35 12.27
C ASP A 50 -6.41 11.86 11.98
N MET A 51 -7.48 11.07 11.91
CA MET A 51 -7.41 9.66 11.53
C MET A 51 -6.95 9.48 10.08
N THR A 52 -7.50 10.26 9.14
CA THR A 52 -7.08 10.19 7.73
C THR A 52 -5.61 10.59 7.55
N LEU A 53 -5.15 11.64 8.25
CA LEU A 53 -3.74 12.04 8.24
C LEU A 53 -2.82 10.94 8.83
N SER A 54 -3.27 10.25 9.88
CA SER A 54 -2.53 9.11 10.43
C SER A 54 -2.43 7.96 9.42
N ILE A 55 -3.52 7.66 8.70
CA ILE A 55 -3.50 6.65 7.61
C ILE A 55 -2.52 7.07 6.52
N MET A 56 -2.55 8.33 6.06
CA MET A 56 -1.60 8.85 5.07
C MET A 56 -0.16 8.64 5.52
N HIS A 57 0.15 8.94 6.78
CA HIS A 57 1.49 8.76 7.32
C HIS A 57 1.95 7.30 7.26
N LEU A 58 1.09 6.35 7.64
CA LEU A 58 1.40 4.92 7.56
C LEU A 58 1.63 4.44 6.12
N VAL A 59 0.81 4.92 5.18
CA VAL A 59 0.95 4.61 3.75
C VAL A 59 2.27 5.14 3.19
N GLU A 60 2.65 6.38 3.54
CA GLU A 60 3.90 6.98 3.11
C GLU A 60 5.11 6.20 3.66
N MET A 61 5.07 5.81 4.93
CA MET A 61 6.12 4.95 5.52
C MET A 61 6.24 3.61 4.80
N ALA A 62 5.11 2.97 4.49
CA ALA A 62 5.11 1.74 3.72
C ALA A 62 5.72 1.93 2.32
N LYS A 63 5.39 3.03 1.66
CA LYS A 63 5.93 3.38 0.34
C LYS A 63 7.45 3.54 0.38
N VAL A 64 7.98 4.27 1.36
CA VAL A 64 9.44 4.43 1.53
C VAL A 64 10.15 3.08 1.68
N MET A 65 9.56 2.13 2.41
CA MET A 65 10.13 0.78 2.55
C MET A 65 10.11 0.00 1.23
N VAL A 66 9.03 0.12 0.45
CA VAL A 66 8.92 -0.53 -0.87
C VAL A 66 9.91 0.09 -1.86
N ASP A 67 9.94 1.42 -1.97
CA ASP A 67 10.85 2.13 -2.88
C ASP A 67 12.30 1.78 -2.60
N ARG A 68 12.70 1.76 -1.31
CA ARG A 68 14.05 1.33 -0.93
C ARG A 68 14.35 -0.13 -1.33
N THR A 69 13.34 -1.00 -1.31
CA THR A 69 13.51 -2.39 -1.74
C THR A 69 13.73 -2.47 -3.25
N ILE A 70 13.02 -1.65 -4.03
CA ILE A 70 13.21 -1.53 -5.48
C ILE A 70 14.64 -1.02 -5.77
N ASP A 71 15.06 0.06 -5.10
CA ASP A 71 16.40 0.63 -5.30
C ASP A 71 17.51 -0.41 -5.08
N ASN A 72 17.37 -1.27 -4.06
CA ASN A 72 18.35 -2.33 -3.80
C ASN A 72 18.39 -3.38 -4.92
N LEU A 73 17.24 -3.73 -5.51
CA LEU A 73 17.18 -4.70 -6.61
C LEU A 73 17.83 -4.18 -7.90
N GLN A 74 17.83 -2.85 -8.09
CA GLN A 74 18.49 -2.22 -9.25
C GLN A 74 20.01 -2.11 -9.11
N THR A 75 20.54 -2.32 -7.89
CA THR A 75 21.97 -2.27 -7.60
C THR A 75 22.68 -3.63 -7.62
N GLU A 76 21.94 -4.72 -7.79
CA GLU A 76 22.46 -6.09 -8.00
C GLU A 76 22.60 -6.42 -9.49
#